data_AF-A0A957ZX19-F1
#
_entry.id   AF-A0A957ZX19-F1
#
_cell.length_a   1.000
_cell.length_b   1.000
_cell.length_c   1.000
_cell.angle_alpha   90.00
_cell.angle_beta   90.00
_cell.angle_gamma   90.00
#
_symmetry.space_group_name_H-M   'P 1'
#
loop_
_entity.id
_entity.type
_entity.pdbx_description
1 polymer ?
#
loop_
_entity_poly.entity_id
_entity_poly.type
_entity_poly.pdbx_seq_one_letter_code
_entity_poly.pdbx_strand_id
1 'polypeptide(L)'
;MEAIGLLIAAVLTLMVFSYILGDNVLFKLAGHIFVGVAVGYAIIIIWFQVLSPMLGARNVLVNIPALVLCLLLIFKVRPNQGALSDMLGSIALAFILGVGAALAIGGALLGTLMPQVLATTALSLNPAHYDNSDSLAGALQWLSNFIMIIGTVGTFAYFTFAVRASGPLGGVREIIVRFWAGMGRVMIIITLGALFANTVSSRVALLVSRLEFLAGFFGGFGG
;
A
#
# COMPACT_ATOMS: atom_id res chain seq x y z
N MET A 1 -33.80 6.64 -1.78
CA MET A 1 -32.34 6.87 -1.80
C MET A 1 -31.59 5.58 -2.18
N GLU A 2 -31.89 4.44 -1.55
CA GLU A 2 -31.21 3.15 -1.82
C GLU A 2 -31.36 2.64 -3.26
N ALA A 3 -32.56 2.66 -3.82
CA ALA A 3 -32.81 2.17 -5.19
C ALA A 3 -32.01 2.94 -6.27
N ILE A 4 -31.84 4.25 -6.10
CA ILE A 4 -31.07 5.09 -7.02
C ILE A 4 -29.58 4.72 -6.93
N GLY A 5 -29.05 4.55 -5.71
CA GLY A 5 -27.66 4.14 -5.50
C GLY A 5 -27.39 2.75 -6.09
N LEU A 6 -28.34 1.83 -5.95
CA LEU A 6 -28.24 0.48 -6.50
C LEU A 6 -28.25 0.50 -8.03
N LEU A 7 -29.13 1.29 -8.66
CA LEU A 7 -29.16 1.48 -10.11
C LEU A 7 -27.84 2.09 -10.63
N ILE A 8 -27.34 3.13 -9.97
CA ILE A 8 -26.05 3.76 -10.32
C ILE A 8 -24.91 2.73 -10.21
N ALA A 9 -24.88 1.94 -9.14
CA ALA A 9 -23.88 0.89 -8.95
C ALA A 9 -23.96 -0.21 -10.03
N ALA A 10 -25.17 -0.61 -10.44
CA ALA A 10 -25.38 -1.58 -11.50
C ALA A 10 -24.89 -1.05 -12.87
N VAL A 11 -25.26 0.19 -13.22
CA VAL A 11 -24.81 0.85 -14.46
C VAL A 11 -23.29 0.98 -14.49
N LEU A 12 -22.67 1.48 -13.41
CA LEU A 12 -21.20 1.59 -13.32
C LEU A 12 -20.51 0.22 -13.42
N THR A 13 -21.06 -0.80 -12.78
CA THR A 13 -20.50 -2.17 -12.84
C THR A 13 -20.57 -2.71 -14.28
N LEU A 14 -21.68 -2.51 -14.99
CA LEU A 14 -21.81 -2.86 -16.41
C LEU A 14 -20.84 -2.08 -17.31
N MET A 15 -20.66 -0.78 -17.07
CA MET A 15 -19.71 0.04 -17.81
C MET A 15 -18.26 -0.46 -17.65
N VAL A 16 -17.89 -0.91 -16.44
CA VAL A 16 -16.57 -1.52 -16.19
C VAL A 16 -16.46 -2.88 -16.91
N PHE A 17 -17.50 -3.72 -16.84
CA PHE A 17 -17.52 -5.00 -17.55
C PHE A 17 -17.45 -4.89 -19.08
N SER A 18 -17.86 -3.76 -19.65
CA SER A 18 -17.75 -3.47 -21.09
C SER A 18 -16.31 -3.61 -21.62
N TYR A 19 -15.30 -3.52 -20.75
CA TYR A 19 -13.90 -3.80 -21.08
C TYR A 19 -13.68 -5.21 -21.66
N ILE A 20 -14.42 -6.21 -21.17
CA ILE A 20 -14.30 -7.61 -21.66
C ILE A 20 -14.71 -7.72 -23.13
N LEU A 21 -15.62 -6.85 -23.59
CA LEU A 21 -16.14 -6.81 -24.95
C LEU A 21 -15.26 -5.98 -25.91
N GLY A 22 -14.11 -5.47 -25.46
CA GLY A 22 -13.17 -4.66 -26.25
C GLY A 22 -13.10 -3.19 -25.82
N ASP A 23 -12.47 -2.37 -26.67
CA ASP A 23 -12.10 -0.98 -26.37
C ASP A 23 -13.30 -0.01 -26.55
N ASN A 24 -14.28 -0.10 -25.64
CA ASN A 24 -15.55 0.63 -25.72
C ASN A 24 -15.53 1.99 -24.99
N VAL A 25 -16.30 2.96 -25.51
CA VAL A 25 -16.45 4.31 -24.91
C VAL A 25 -17.01 4.26 -23.49
N LEU A 26 -17.87 3.27 -23.19
CA LEU A 26 -18.47 3.09 -21.87
C LEU A 26 -17.42 2.84 -20.78
N PHE A 27 -16.42 2.00 -21.06
CA PHE A 27 -15.33 1.74 -20.11
C PHE A 27 -14.49 3.01 -19.89
N LYS A 28 -14.18 3.75 -20.96
CA LYS A 28 -13.45 5.03 -20.86
C LYS A 28 -14.23 6.03 -20.01
N LEU A 29 -15.54 6.14 -20.18
CA LEU A 29 -16.40 7.01 -19.38
C LEU A 29 -16.38 6.63 -17.89
N ALA A 30 -16.48 5.33 -17.57
CA ALA A 30 -16.36 4.86 -16.19
C ALA A 30 -15.01 5.24 -15.57
N GLY A 31 -13.92 5.13 -16.33
CA GLY A 31 -12.59 5.57 -15.90
C GLY A 31 -12.54 7.08 -15.58
N HIS A 32 -13.10 7.93 -16.44
CA HIS A 32 -13.14 9.38 -16.19
C HIS A 32 -14.01 9.74 -14.98
N ILE A 33 -15.17 9.09 -14.81
CA ILE A 33 -16.02 9.27 -13.62
C ILE A 33 -15.25 8.87 -12.37
N PHE A 34 -14.58 7.71 -12.37
CA PHE A 34 -13.81 7.23 -11.24
C PHE A 34 -12.68 8.20 -10.85
N VAL A 35 -11.91 8.67 -11.82
CA VAL A 35 -10.84 9.66 -11.59
C VAL A 35 -11.44 10.99 -11.10
N GLY A 36 -12.55 11.45 -11.67
CA GLY A 36 -13.23 12.67 -11.26
C GLY A 36 -13.72 12.62 -9.81
N VAL A 37 -14.34 11.50 -9.41
CA VAL A 37 -14.77 11.28 -8.02
C VAL A 37 -13.57 11.20 -7.07
N ALA A 38 -12.49 10.52 -7.46
CA ALA A 38 -11.28 10.45 -6.64
C ALA A 38 -10.66 11.83 -6.41
N VAL A 39 -10.55 12.66 -7.46
CA VAL A 39 -10.07 14.05 -7.35
C VAL A 39 -11.02 14.89 -6.50
N GLY A 40 -12.33 14.77 -6.70
CA GLY A 40 -13.33 15.48 -5.90
C GLY A 40 -13.23 15.14 -4.41
N TYR A 41 -13.10 13.86 -4.08
CA TYR A 41 -12.91 13.39 -2.71
C TYR A 41 -11.61 13.95 -2.10
N ALA A 42 -10.52 13.94 -2.86
CA ALA A 42 -9.25 14.53 -2.43
C ALA A 42 -9.39 16.04 -2.14
N ILE A 43 -10.09 16.79 -2.99
CA ILE A 43 -10.37 18.22 -2.78
C ILE A 43 -11.16 18.44 -1.48
N ILE A 44 -12.18 17.62 -1.22
CA ILE A 44 -12.99 17.70 0.01
C ILE A 44 -12.11 17.46 1.24
N ILE A 45 -11.26 16.43 1.22
CA ILE A 45 -10.31 16.17 2.31
C ILE A 45 -9.39 17.39 2.51
N ILE A 46 -8.80 17.90 1.45
CA ILE A 46 -7.90 19.06 1.53
C ILE A 46 -8.64 20.27 2.11
N TRP A 47 -9.88 20.50 1.68
CA TRP A 47 -10.69 21.60 2.21
C TRP A 47 -10.90 21.47 3.72
N PHE A 48 -11.40 20.32 4.18
CA PHE A 48 -11.80 20.17 5.59
C PHE A 48 -10.64 19.88 6.54
N GLN A 49 -9.63 19.14 6.10
CA GLN A 49 -8.50 18.74 6.95
C GLN A 49 -7.35 19.73 6.91
N VAL A 50 -7.23 20.52 5.84
CA VAL A 50 -6.11 21.46 5.67
C VAL A 50 -6.62 22.88 5.62
N LEU A 51 -7.48 23.24 4.65
CA LEU A 51 -7.77 24.64 4.38
C LEU A 51 -8.67 25.30 5.43
N SER A 52 -9.74 24.65 5.88
CA SER A 52 -10.64 25.19 6.90
C SER A 52 -9.99 25.39 8.28
N PRO A 53 -9.22 24.42 8.85
CA PRO A 53 -8.53 24.68 10.12
C PRO A 53 -7.45 25.75 10.00
N MET A 54 -6.81 25.89 8.84
CA MET A 54 -5.85 26.95 8.60
C MET A 54 -6.50 28.34 8.60
N LEU A 55 -7.62 28.52 7.92
CA LEU A 55 -8.33 29.81 7.89
C LEU A 55 -8.94 30.19 9.26
N GLY A 56 -9.28 29.19 10.09
CA GLY A 56 -9.79 29.39 11.44
C GLY A 56 -8.73 29.58 12.53
N ALA A 57 -7.46 29.25 12.25
CA ALA A 57 -6.39 29.35 13.25
C ALA A 57 -5.96 30.81 13.49
N ARG A 58 -6.08 31.27 14.73
CA ARG A 58 -5.68 32.64 15.16
C ARG A 58 -4.15 32.84 15.23
N ASN A 59 -3.36 31.78 15.02
CA ASN A 59 -1.90 31.80 15.06
C ASN A 59 -1.31 32.08 13.67
N VAL A 60 -1.03 33.36 13.42
CA VAL A 60 -0.40 33.86 12.18
C VAL A 60 0.92 33.19 11.84
N LEU A 61 1.74 32.79 12.82
CA LEU A 61 3.06 32.18 12.60
C LEU A 61 3.01 30.81 11.89
N VAL A 62 1.95 30.02 12.09
CA VAL A 62 1.80 28.68 11.47
C VAL A 62 1.14 28.77 10.10
N ASN A 63 0.32 29.79 9.88
CA ASN A 63 -0.41 29.98 8.62
C ASN A 63 0.45 30.59 7.51
N ILE A 64 1.46 31.42 7.85
CA ILE A 64 2.28 32.12 6.85
C ILE A 64 2.99 31.16 5.87
N PRO A 65 3.72 30.11 6.30
CA PRO A 65 4.45 29.26 5.36
C PRO A 65 3.52 28.52 4.39
N ALA A 66 2.37 28.07 4.87
CA ALA A 66 1.47 27.25 4.09
C ALA A 66 0.50 28.09 3.22
N LEU A 67 0.13 29.30 3.63
CA LEU A 67 -0.51 30.29 2.75
C LEU A 67 0.43 30.75 1.64
N VAL A 68 1.71 30.96 1.96
CA VAL A 68 2.75 31.27 0.96
C VAL A 68 2.86 30.12 -0.04
N LEU A 69 2.96 28.87 0.40
CA LEU A 69 2.97 27.70 -0.49
C LEU A 69 1.71 27.59 -1.36
N CYS A 70 0.53 27.85 -0.80
CA CYS A 70 -0.74 27.82 -1.53
C CYS A 70 -0.81 28.95 -2.58
N LEU A 71 -0.31 30.14 -2.26
CA LEU A 71 -0.17 31.26 -3.20
C LEU A 71 0.85 30.95 -4.30
N LEU A 72 1.98 30.32 -3.95
CA LEU A 72 3.03 29.92 -4.88
C LEU A 72 2.54 28.87 -5.90
N LEU A 73 1.63 27.97 -5.49
CA LEU A 73 1.01 27.01 -6.41
C LEU A 73 0.09 27.66 -7.46
N ILE A 74 -0.58 28.76 -7.12
CA ILE A 74 -1.47 29.48 -8.07
C ILE A 74 -0.66 30.00 -9.27
N PHE A 75 0.60 30.39 -9.06
CA PHE A 75 1.49 30.86 -10.14
C PHE A 75 1.86 29.78 -11.16
N LYS A 76 1.62 28.48 -10.87
CA LYS A 76 1.88 27.36 -11.79
C LYS A 76 0.63 26.93 -12.59
N VAL A 77 -0.54 27.51 -12.30
CA VAL A 77 -1.81 27.20 -13.02
C VAL A 77 -1.81 27.76 -14.46
N ARG A 78 -0.93 28.72 -14.78
CA ARG A 78 -0.74 29.22 -16.16
C ARG A 78 0.65 28.85 -16.68
N PRO A 79 0.80 28.14 -17.82
CA PRO A 79 2.08 27.59 -18.27
C PRO A 79 3.08 28.59 -18.85
N ASN A 80 2.82 29.90 -18.82
CA ASN A 80 3.60 30.83 -19.61
C ASN A 80 3.70 32.21 -18.96
N GLN A 81 4.92 32.63 -18.59
CA GLN A 81 5.54 33.93 -18.95
C GLN A 81 6.75 34.41 -18.10
N GLY A 82 7.34 33.61 -17.19
CA GLY A 82 8.58 34.07 -16.54
C GLY A 82 9.40 33.02 -15.77
N ALA A 83 10.73 33.13 -15.84
CA ALA A 83 11.68 32.30 -15.09
C ALA A 83 11.48 32.40 -13.56
N LEU A 84 11.06 33.58 -13.07
CA LEU A 84 10.77 33.78 -11.65
C LEU A 84 9.50 33.05 -11.19
N SER A 85 8.41 33.06 -11.97
CA SER A 85 7.18 32.33 -11.62
C SER A 85 7.37 30.81 -11.61
N ASP A 86 8.23 30.29 -12.51
CA ASP A 86 8.53 28.85 -12.54
C ASP A 86 9.44 28.46 -11.36
N MET A 87 10.42 29.29 -11.01
CA MET A 87 11.29 29.07 -9.85
C MET A 87 10.49 29.08 -8.54
N LEU A 88 9.60 30.07 -8.35
CA LEU A 88 8.73 30.17 -7.16
C LEU A 88 7.71 29.02 -7.09
N GLY A 89 7.11 28.60 -8.21
CA GLY A 89 6.21 27.45 -8.26
C GLY A 89 6.94 26.10 -8.05
N SER A 90 8.18 25.98 -8.51
CA SER A 90 9.00 24.77 -8.32
C SER A 90 9.35 24.51 -6.86
N ILE A 91 9.53 25.56 -6.05
CA ILE A 91 9.76 25.44 -4.60
C ILE A 91 8.53 24.83 -3.91
N ALA A 92 7.33 25.26 -4.29
CA ALA A 92 6.10 24.69 -3.73
C ALA A 92 5.89 23.23 -4.12
N LEU A 93 6.18 22.87 -5.37
CA LEU A 93 6.15 21.47 -5.82
C LEU A 93 7.21 20.62 -5.12
N ALA A 94 8.44 21.13 -4.98
CA ALA A 94 9.51 20.46 -4.25
C ALA A 94 9.14 20.24 -2.78
N PHE A 95 8.45 21.21 -2.16
CA PHE A 95 7.95 21.07 -0.80
C PHE A 95 6.87 19.99 -0.69
N ILE A 96 5.86 19.99 -1.58
CA ILE A 96 4.78 18.98 -1.54
C ILE A 96 5.34 17.58 -1.82
N LEU A 97 6.22 17.44 -2.80
CA LEU A 97 6.89 16.17 -3.10
C LEU A 97 7.80 15.75 -1.94
N GLY A 98 8.52 16.69 -1.33
CA GLY A 98 9.39 16.43 -0.17
C GLY A 98 8.61 15.97 1.06
N VAL A 99 7.51 16.65 1.40
CA VAL A 99 6.60 16.24 2.49
C VAL A 99 5.93 14.90 2.16
N GLY A 100 5.48 14.70 0.92
CA GLY A 100 4.90 13.44 0.47
C GLY A 100 5.89 12.28 0.59
N ALA A 101 7.14 12.48 0.17
CA ALA A 101 8.21 11.50 0.32
C ALA A 101 8.54 11.23 1.79
N ALA A 102 8.63 12.28 2.62
CA ALA A 102 8.86 12.14 4.06
C ALA A 102 7.74 11.37 4.76
N LEU A 103 6.47 11.65 4.42
CA LEU A 103 5.32 10.92 4.95
C LEU A 103 5.29 9.47 4.47
N ALA A 104 5.64 9.21 3.21
CA ALA A 104 5.70 7.85 2.68
C ALA A 104 6.80 7.02 3.36
N ILE A 105 8.01 7.58 3.48
CA ILE A 105 9.15 6.93 4.14
C ILE A 105 8.88 6.77 5.63
N GLY A 106 8.42 7.82 6.31
CA GLY A 106 8.06 7.79 7.73
C GLY A 106 6.92 6.83 8.04
N GLY A 107 5.89 6.82 7.19
CA GLY A 107 4.77 5.89 7.28
C GLY A 107 5.18 4.43 7.06
N ALA A 108 6.10 4.15 6.12
CA ALA A 108 6.66 2.82 5.96
C ALA A 108 7.54 2.42 7.16
N LEU A 109 8.43 3.30 7.61
CA LEU A 109 9.31 3.00 8.74
C LEU A 109 8.54 2.76 10.04
N LEU A 110 7.68 3.69 10.42
CA LEU A 110 6.95 3.65 11.69
C LEU A 110 5.72 2.76 11.62
N GLY A 111 5.06 2.68 10.46
CA GLY A 111 3.84 1.91 10.28
C GLY A 111 4.08 0.43 10.00
N THR A 112 5.21 0.06 9.39
CA THR A 112 5.49 -1.34 9.06
C THR A 112 6.80 -1.83 9.65
N LEU A 113 7.94 -1.19 9.35
CA LEU A 113 9.25 -1.73 9.71
C LEU A 113 9.47 -1.78 11.22
N MET A 114 9.14 -0.72 11.96
CA MET A 114 9.36 -0.66 13.41
C MET A 114 8.48 -1.68 14.17
N PRO A 115 7.15 -1.74 13.93
CA PRO A 115 6.33 -2.79 14.51
C PRO A 115 6.80 -4.20 14.14
N GLN A 116 7.28 -4.41 12.91
CA GLN A 116 7.78 -5.71 12.46
C GLN A 116 9.06 -6.13 13.18
N VAL A 117 10.01 -5.20 13.38
CA VAL A 117 11.24 -5.46 14.17
C VAL A 117 10.88 -5.77 15.61
N LEU A 118 10.01 -4.97 16.24
CA LEU A 118 9.57 -5.18 17.63
C LEU A 118 8.88 -6.53 17.79
N ALA A 119 7.97 -6.87 16.88
CA ALA A 119 7.28 -8.17 16.87
C ALA A 119 8.28 -9.32 16.74
N THR A 120 9.30 -9.19 15.87
CA THR A 120 10.33 -10.23 15.71
C THR A 120 11.19 -10.38 16.97
N THR A 121 11.52 -9.29 17.66
CA THR A 121 12.29 -9.34 18.92
C THR A 121 11.49 -9.87 20.10
N ALA A 122 10.16 -9.76 20.07
CA ALA A 122 9.26 -10.27 21.11
C ALA A 122 8.95 -11.76 20.95
N LEU A 123 9.39 -12.41 19.86
CA LEU A 123 9.22 -13.85 19.65
C LEU A 123 10.04 -14.63 20.68
N SER A 124 9.38 -15.19 21.68
CA SER A 124 10.02 -16.08 22.65
C SER A 124 10.16 -17.49 22.07
N LEU A 125 11.38 -18.02 22.08
CA LEU A 125 11.66 -19.41 21.70
C LEU A 125 11.39 -20.40 22.84
N ASN A 126 11.01 -19.92 24.03
CA ASN A 126 10.69 -20.77 25.17
C ASN A 126 9.23 -21.25 25.08
N PRO A 127 8.98 -22.58 24.95
CA PRO A 127 7.63 -23.13 24.87
C PRO A 127 6.74 -22.81 26.08
N ALA A 128 7.34 -22.52 27.25
CA ALA A 128 6.61 -22.25 28.50
C ALA A 128 6.02 -20.83 28.61
N HIS A 129 6.28 -19.94 27.64
CA HIS A 129 5.70 -18.59 27.62
C HIS A 129 4.33 -18.53 26.93
N TYR A 130 3.84 -19.65 26.41
CA TYR A 130 2.56 -19.73 25.69
C TYR A 130 1.52 -20.42 26.57
N ASP A 131 0.37 -19.76 26.71
CA ASP A 131 -0.75 -20.11 27.61
C ASP A 131 -1.35 -21.52 27.37
N ASN A 132 -0.91 -22.21 26.31
CA ASN A 132 -1.39 -23.52 25.90
C ASN A 132 -0.24 -24.49 25.54
N SER A 133 0.84 -24.51 26.33
CA SER A 133 2.05 -25.34 26.10
C SER A 133 1.77 -26.83 25.90
N ASP A 134 0.69 -27.34 26.50
CA ASP A 134 0.33 -28.77 26.48
C ASP A 134 -0.61 -29.14 25.32
N SER A 135 -1.06 -28.16 24.53
CA SER A 135 -1.97 -28.35 23.41
C SER A 135 -1.23 -28.42 22.07
N LEU A 136 -1.83 -29.08 21.06
CA LEU A 136 -1.33 -29.08 19.68
C LEU A 136 -1.20 -27.65 19.12
N ALA A 137 -2.03 -26.71 19.60
CA ALA A 137 -1.98 -25.30 19.22
C ALA A 137 -0.69 -24.60 19.71
N GLY A 138 -0.23 -24.92 20.93
CA GLY A 138 1.04 -24.39 21.47
C GLY A 138 2.26 -24.91 20.70
N ALA A 139 2.25 -26.19 20.33
CA ALA A 139 3.30 -26.77 19.48
C ALA A 139 3.35 -26.15 18.08
N LEU A 140 2.19 -25.89 17.47
CA LEU A 140 2.08 -25.19 16.18
C LEU A 140 2.57 -23.73 16.27
N GLN A 141 2.28 -23.03 17.37
CA GLN A 141 2.75 -21.67 17.60
C GLN A 141 4.27 -21.59 17.82
N TRP A 142 4.83 -22.56 18.54
CA TRP A 142 6.28 -22.66 18.67
C TRP A 142 6.96 -22.94 17.32
N LEU A 143 6.41 -23.88 16.54
CA LEU A 143 6.91 -24.19 15.20
C LEU A 143 6.83 -22.98 14.26
N SER A 144 5.72 -22.23 14.29
CA SER A 144 5.56 -21.03 13.45
C SER A 144 6.57 -19.94 13.82
N ASN A 145 6.83 -19.72 15.11
CA ASN A 145 7.84 -18.78 15.58
C ASN A 145 9.26 -19.20 15.17
N PHE A 146 9.56 -20.50 15.25
CA PHE A 146 10.84 -21.06 14.80
C PHE A 146 11.02 -20.86 13.28
N ILE A 147 10.01 -21.19 12.48
CA ILE A 147 10.00 -20.96 11.03
C ILE A 147 10.16 -19.46 10.72
N MET A 148 9.52 -18.58 11.48
CA MET A 148 9.59 -17.14 11.28
C MET A 148 11.01 -16.59 11.52
N ILE A 149 11.67 -17.00 12.60
CA ILE A 149 13.06 -16.58 12.87
C ILE A 149 14.01 -17.11 11.80
N ILE A 150 13.90 -18.40 11.47
CA ILE A 150 14.72 -19.03 10.44
C ILE A 150 14.49 -18.40 9.07
N GLY A 151 13.22 -18.14 8.72
CA GLY A 151 12.83 -17.50 7.47
C GLY A 151 13.35 -16.07 7.38
N THR A 152 13.24 -15.28 8.45
CA THR A 152 13.75 -13.90 8.51
C THR A 152 15.27 -13.87 8.40
N VAL A 153 16.00 -14.68 9.18
CA VAL A 153 17.47 -14.76 9.12
C VAL A 153 17.93 -15.28 7.75
N GLY A 154 17.27 -16.32 7.22
CA GLY A 154 17.56 -16.86 5.89
C GLY A 154 17.33 -15.84 4.77
N THR A 155 16.25 -15.06 4.85
CA THR A 155 15.94 -14.00 3.89
C THR A 155 16.97 -12.88 3.95
N PHE A 156 17.34 -12.43 5.15
CA PHE A 156 18.44 -11.47 5.31
C PHE A 156 19.73 -12.02 4.74
N ALA A 157 20.07 -13.28 5.03
CA ALA A 157 21.28 -13.91 4.52
C ALA A 157 21.30 -14.01 2.99
N TYR A 158 20.15 -14.30 2.37
CA TYR A 158 19.99 -14.32 0.91
C TYR A 158 20.31 -12.96 0.26
N PHE A 159 19.84 -11.85 0.85
CA PHE A 159 20.03 -10.51 0.29
C PHE A 159 21.38 -9.86 0.65
N THR A 160 21.93 -10.13 1.84
CA THR A 160 23.13 -9.44 2.34
C THR A 160 24.45 -10.13 2.01
N PHE A 161 24.46 -11.44 1.74
CA PHE A 161 25.70 -12.20 1.51
C PHE A 161 26.05 -12.46 0.04
N ALA A 162 25.68 -11.55 -0.87
CA ALA A 162 26.22 -11.55 -2.23
C ALA A 162 27.72 -11.14 -2.31
N VAL A 163 28.44 -11.07 -1.18
CA VAL A 163 29.86 -10.69 -1.11
C VAL A 163 30.73 -11.96 -1.05
N ARG A 164 31.67 -12.07 -2.00
CA ARG A 164 32.59 -13.21 -2.15
C ARG A 164 33.50 -13.32 -0.92
N ALA A 165 33.44 -14.47 -0.24
CA ALA A 165 34.36 -14.79 0.84
C ALA A 165 35.74 -15.16 0.27
N SER A 166 36.73 -14.26 0.34
CA SER A 166 38.14 -14.58 0.09
C SER A 166 38.87 -14.86 1.41
N GLY A 167 39.35 -16.10 1.61
CA GLY A 167 40.21 -16.49 2.74
C GLY A 167 40.24 -18.02 3.03
N PRO A 168 41.24 -18.52 3.79
CA PRO A 168 41.44 -19.96 4.04
C PRO A 168 40.41 -20.63 4.97
N LEU A 169 39.69 -19.86 5.79
CA LEU A 169 38.45 -20.29 6.49
C LEU A 169 37.17 -20.08 5.64
N GLY A 170 37.34 -19.76 4.36
CA GLY A 170 36.26 -19.44 3.43
C GLY A 170 35.34 -20.62 3.15
N GLY A 171 35.84 -21.87 3.13
CA GLY A 171 35.04 -23.04 2.78
C GLY A 171 33.91 -23.35 3.76
N VAL A 172 34.15 -23.30 5.07
CA VAL A 172 33.11 -23.55 6.09
C VAL A 172 32.10 -22.41 6.13
N ARG A 173 32.57 -21.16 6.03
CA ARG A 173 31.71 -19.98 5.96
C ARG A 173 30.83 -20.00 4.71
N GLU A 174 31.38 -20.44 3.58
CA GLU A 174 30.67 -20.56 2.32
C GLU A 174 29.56 -21.62 2.37
N ILE A 175 29.81 -22.77 2.99
CA ILE A 175 28.78 -23.83 3.14
C ILE A 175 27.61 -23.31 4.00
N ILE A 176 27.90 -22.71 5.15
CA ILE A 176 26.87 -22.16 6.04
C ILE A 176 26.08 -21.05 5.33
N VAL A 177 26.76 -20.12 4.67
CA VAL A 177 26.10 -19.02 3.95
C VAL A 177 25.25 -19.54 2.79
N ARG A 178 25.73 -20.53 2.01
CA ARG A 178 24.96 -21.14 0.91
C ARG A 178 23.71 -21.85 1.42
N PHE A 179 23.80 -22.54 2.56
CA PHE A 179 22.64 -23.19 3.19
C PHE A 179 21.59 -22.15 3.64
N TRP A 180 22.01 -21.12 4.38
CA TRP A 180 21.11 -20.07 4.85
C TRP A 180 20.51 -19.25 3.71
N ALA A 181 21.30 -18.91 2.69
CA ALA A 181 20.81 -18.21 1.49
C ALA A 181 19.86 -19.09 0.65
N GLY A 182 20.12 -20.41 0.56
CA GLY A 182 19.22 -21.35 -0.09
C GLY A 182 17.85 -21.41 0.58
N MET A 183 17.83 -21.47 1.91
CA MET A 183 16.61 -21.42 2.72
C MET A 183 15.86 -20.09 2.56
N GLY A 184 16.58 -18.96 2.57
CA GLY A 184 16.00 -17.65 2.27
C GLY A 184 15.35 -17.58 0.89
N ARG A 185 15.99 -18.14 -0.15
CA ARG A 185 15.43 -18.21 -1.50
C ARG A 185 14.11 -18.98 -1.51
N VAL A 186 14.05 -20.13 -0.86
CA VAL A 186 12.82 -20.94 -0.77
C VAL A 186 11.71 -20.15 -0.07
N MET A 187 12.03 -19.50 1.05
CA MET A 187 11.07 -18.68 1.78
C MET A 187 10.52 -17.51 0.94
N ILE A 188 11.37 -16.84 0.18
CA ILE A 188 10.97 -15.76 -0.75
C ILE A 188 10.04 -16.31 -1.84
N ILE A 189 10.37 -17.45 -2.46
CA ILE A 189 9.53 -18.06 -3.50
C ILE A 189 8.15 -18.41 -2.94
N ILE A 190 8.09 -19.02 -1.75
CA ILE A 190 6.82 -19.36 -1.09
C ILE A 190 6.02 -18.10 -0.77
N THR A 191 6.66 -17.07 -0.20
CA THR A 191 5.99 -15.83 0.21
C THR A 191 5.47 -15.06 -1.00
N LEU A 192 6.27 -14.88 -2.04
CA LEU A 192 5.83 -14.23 -3.28
C LEU A 192 4.72 -15.04 -3.98
N GLY A 193 4.82 -16.37 -3.97
CA GLY A 193 3.78 -17.26 -4.47
C GLY A 193 2.47 -17.09 -3.72
N ALA A 194 2.51 -17.03 -2.39
CA ALA A 194 1.34 -16.79 -1.54
C ALA A 194 0.74 -15.40 -1.77
N LEU A 195 1.57 -14.35 -1.89
CA LEU A 195 1.10 -12.99 -2.19
C LEU A 195 0.43 -12.94 -3.57
N PHE A 196 1.03 -13.56 -4.58
CA PHE A 196 0.42 -13.66 -5.91
C PHE A 196 -0.92 -14.39 -5.86
N ALA A 197 -0.97 -15.56 -5.23
CA ALA A 197 -2.20 -16.34 -5.06
C ALA A 197 -3.30 -15.52 -4.35
N ASN A 198 -2.93 -14.79 -3.29
CA ASN A 198 -3.86 -13.91 -2.57
C ASN A 198 -4.38 -12.77 -3.47
N THR A 199 -3.53 -12.15 -4.29
CA THR A 199 -3.98 -11.10 -5.22
C THR A 199 -4.91 -11.64 -6.31
N VAL A 200 -4.63 -12.82 -6.85
CA VAL A 200 -5.50 -13.47 -7.83
C VAL A 200 -6.83 -13.85 -7.19
N SER A 201 -6.80 -14.49 -6.02
CA SER A 201 -8.00 -14.86 -5.26
C SER A 201 -8.86 -13.64 -4.94
N SER A 202 -8.25 -12.53 -4.48
CA SER A 202 -8.95 -11.27 -4.22
C SER A 202 -9.62 -10.71 -5.48
N ARG A 203 -8.94 -10.71 -6.63
CA ARG A 203 -9.52 -10.24 -7.89
C ARG A 203 -10.68 -11.12 -8.36
N VAL A 204 -10.53 -12.45 -8.24
CA VAL A 204 -11.61 -13.40 -8.58
C VAL A 204 -12.79 -13.26 -7.63
N ALA A 205 -12.56 -13.10 -6.32
CA ALA A 205 -13.61 -12.88 -5.34
C ALA A 205 -14.37 -11.57 -5.61
N LEU A 206 -13.65 -10.48 -5.94
CA LEU A 206 -14.27 -9.23 -6.36
C LEU A 206 -15.10 -9.40 -7.64
N LEU A 207 -14.59 -10.15 -8.61
CA LEU A 207 -15.33 -10.46 -9.84
C LEU A 207 -16.63 -11.21 -9.55
N VAL A 208 -16.56 -12.29 -8.76
CA VAL A 208 -17.73 -13.09 -8.35
C VAL A 208 -18.74 -12.22 -7.62
N SER A 209 -18.29 -11.41 -6.65
CA SER A 209 -19.16 -10.49 -5.92
C SER A 209 -19.89 -9.50 -6.85
N ARG A 210 -19.23 -9.00 -7.90
CA ARG A 210 -19.87 -8.11 -8.89
C ARG A 210 -20.84 -8.84 -9.82
N LEU A 211 -20.57 -10.09 -10.17
CA LEU A 211 -21.48 -10.93 -10.95
C LEU A 211 -22.72 -11.30 -10.13
N GLU A 212 -22.56 -11.70 -8.88
CA GLU A 212 -23.68 -11.98 -7.95
C GLU A 212 -24.54 -10.73 -7.73
N PHE A 213 -23.90 -9.57 -7.55
CA PHE A 213 -24.61 -8.30 -7.44
C PHE A 213 -25.46 -7.99 -8.69
N LEU A 214 -24.90 -8.17 -9.89
CA LEU A 214 -25.67 -7.97 -11.13
C LEU A 214 -26.78 -9.00 -11.30
N ALA A 215 -26.51 -10.27 -11.01
CA ALA A 215 -27.51 -11.33 -11.08
C ALA A 215 -28.68 -11.07 -10.11
N GLY A 216 -28.38 -10.65 -8.88
CA GLY A 216 -29.39 -10.25 -7.90
C GLY A 216 -30.17 -9.01 -8.33
N PHE A 217 -29.50 -8.02 -8.93
CA PHE A 217 -30.15 -6.83 -9.46
C PHE A 217 -31.17 -7.15 -10.56
N PHE A 218 -30.79 -7.98 -11.54
CA PHE A 218 -31.69 -8.37 -12.63
C PHE A 218 -32.76 -9.38 -12.19
N GLY A 219 -32.42 -10.32 -11.31
CA GLY A 219 -33.37 -11.28 -10.75
C GLY A 219 -34.42 -10.64 -9.85
N GLY A 220 -34.07 -9.60 -9.09
CA GLY A 220 -34.99 -8.83 -8.25
C GLY A 220 -35.93 -7.89 -9.01
N PHE A 221 -35.65 -7.59 -10.28
CA PHE A 221 -36.54 -6.81 -11.16
C PHE A 221 -37.56 -7.67 -11.93
N GLY A 222 -37.44 -9.01 -11.86
CA GLY A 222 -38.28 -9.97 -12.57
C GLY A 222 -39.35 -10.67 -11.74
N GLY A 223 -39.56 -10.27 -10.48
CA GLY A 223 -40.55 -10.82 -9.55
C GLY A 223 -41.45 -9.75 -8.95
#